data_AF-A0AAE4G1V0-F1
#
_entry.id   AF-A0AAE4G1V0-F1
#
_cell.length_a   1.000
_cell.length_b   1.000
_cell.length_c   1.000
_cell.angle_alpha   90.00
_cell.angle_beta   90.00
_cell.angle_gamma   90.00
#
_symmetry.space_group_name_H-M   'P 1'
#
loop_
_entity.id
_entity.type
_entity.pdbx_description
1 polymer ?
#
loop_
_entity_poly.entity_id
_entity_poly.type
_entity_poly.pdbx_seq_one_letter_code
_entity_poly.pdbx_strand_id
1 'polypeptide(L)'
;MPRPTKGPRLGGSAQHERHLLANLATQLIVHESIKTTEARARRLRPYVEKLITKGKRGDLHARRTVLKKVTDKYAVYRLFEELAPKFEGREGGYTRIIKTTPRKGDNAPMAVISLVLEPVARKEIVEDAVATAKKAAQKAVADEDKAEKKATTEKAEEKADKADKAEYAGAVRLEEGATDAPDDDHLVKGNEDSMKYHVPGSRWYDATVAEVWFASAEDAEAAGFAPAGGAAAQKVEK
;
A
#
# COMPACT_ATOMS: atom_id res chain seq x y z
N MET A 1 -23.10 22.86 1.68
CA MET A 1 -22.86 22.30 3.04
C MET A 1 -22.02 21.03 2.92
N PRO A 2 -21.43 20.47 3.98
CA PRO A 2 -20.85 19.10 3.93
C PRO A 2 -21.95 18.06 3.67
N ARG A 3 -21.56 16.80 3.32
CA ARG A 3 -22.52 15.70 3.10
C ARG A 3 -23.53 15.65 4.26
N PRO A 4 -24.85 15.59 4.00
CA PRO A 4 -25.85 15.42 5.04
C PRO A 4 -25.58 14.14 5.85
N THR A 5 -25.92 14.14 7.14
CA THR A 5 -25.82 12.90 7.93
C THR A 5 -26.85 11.88 7.48
N LYS A 6 -26.49 10.60 7.60
CA LYS A 6 -27.42 9.46 7.50
C LYS A 6 -27.87 9.16 8.93
N GLY A 7 -29.17 9.20 9.19
CA GLY A 7 -29.75 9.02 10.52
C GLY A 7 -30.07 10.32 11.27
N PRO A 8 -30.31 10.24 12.60
CA PRO A 8 -30.72 11.37 13.42
C PRO A 8 -29.73 12.53 13.39
N ARG A 9 -30.26 13.75 13.50
CA ARG A 9 -29.50 15.01 13.49
C ARG A 9 -28.96 15.31 14.88
N LEU A 10 -27.81 15.98 14.96
CA LEU A 10 -27.27 16.42 16.26
C LEU A 10 -28.16 17.51 16.86
N GLY A 11 -28.62 17.32 18.10
CA GLY A 11 -29.54 18.27 18.74
C GLY A 11 -31.00 18.13 18.29
N GLY A 12 -31.38 16.99 17.71
CA GLY A 12 -32.77 16.62 17.42
C GLY A 12 -33.34 17.18 16.11
N SER A 13 -33.03 18.43 15.76
CA SER A 13 -33.55 19.08 14.54
C SER A 13 -32.45 19.57 13.60
N ALA A 14 -32.77 19.73 12.31
CA ALA A 14 -31.83 20.24 11.32
C ALA A 14 -31.45 21.71 11.56
N GLN A 15 -32.35 22.51 12.14
CA GLN A 15 -32.05 23.89 12.51
C GLN A 15 -31.08 23.93 13.69
N HIS A 16 -31.34 23.13 14.73
CA HIS A 16 -30.45 23.06 15.89
C HIS A 16 -29.05 22.57 15.52
N GLU A 17 -28.93 21.56 14.66
CA GLU A 17 -27.62 21.08 14.17
C GLU A 17 -26.82 22.21 13.49
N ARG A 18 -27.48 23.06 12.70
CA ARG A 18 -26.81 24.18 12.01
C ARG A 18 -26.24 25.19 13.00
N HIS A 19 -27.02 25.60 14.01
CA HIS A 19 -26.57 26.54 15.04
C HIS A 19 -25.50 25.93 15.93
N LEU A 20 -25.64 24.65 16.29
CA LEU A 20 -24.63 23.93 17.06
C LEU A 20 -23.28 23.89 16.33
N LEU A 21 -23.27 23.57 15.04
CA LEU A 21 -22.05 23.56 14.24
C LEU A 21 -21.46 24.95 14.03
N ALA A 22 -22.30 25.98 13.87
CA ALA A 22 -21.84 27.36 13.80
C ALA A 22 -21.12 27.76 15.10
N ASN A 23 -21.74 27.53 16.26
CA ASN A 23 -21.17 27.87 17.56
C ASN A 23 -19.85 27.11 17.83
N LEU A 24 -19.82 25.81 17.54
CA LEU A 24 -18.59 25.01 17.69
C LEU A 24 -17.48 25.49 16.75
N ALA A 25 -17.81 25.89 15.53
CA ALA A 25 -16.83 26.45 14.60
C ALA A 25 -16.29 27.80 15.09
N THR A 26 -17.16 28.67 15.60
CA THR A 26 -16.75 29.94 16.23
C THR A 26 -15.78 29.68 17.37
N GLN A 27 -16.13 28.78 18.29
CA GLN A 27 -15.26 28.43 19.43
C GLN A 27 -13.92 27.84 19.00
N LEU A 28 -13.92 26.97 17.99
CA LEU A 28 -12.67 26.40 17.48
C LEU A 28 -11.77 27.46 16.83
N ILE A 29 -12.34 28.43 16.13
CA ILE A 29 -11.58 29.54 15.52
C ILE A 29 -11.00 30.46 16.60
N VAL A 30 -11.75 30.71 17.68
CA VAL A 30 -11.35 31.60 18.77
C VAL A 30 -10.40 30.94 19.78
N HIS A 31 -10.46 29.62 19.97
CA HIS A 31 -9.62 28.95 20.97
C HIS A 31 -8.59 28.00 20.37
N GLU A 32 -8.59 27.81 19.05
CA GLU A 32 -7.72 26.88 18.28
C GLU A 32 -7.89 25.39 18.62
N SER A 33 -8.42 25.09 19.81
CA SER A 33 -8.69 23.75 20.32
C SER A 33 -9.93 23.75 21.21
N ILE A 34 -10.80 22.76 21.04
CA ILE A 34 -11.99 22.56 21.89
C ILE A 34 -12.17 21.08 22.22
N LYS A 35 -12.70 20.82 23.43
CA LYS A 35 -13.08 19.47 23.88
C LYS A 35 -14.57 19.25 23.72
N THR A 36 -14.97 18.22 22.98
CA THR A 36 -16.39 17.92 22.70
C THR A 36 -16.60 16.41 22.57
N THR A 37 -17.81 15.97 22.21
CA THR A 37 -18.06 14.55 21.95
C THR A 37 -17.51 14.14 20.58
N GLU A 38 -17.07 12.89 20.44
CA GLU A 38 -16.47 12.38 19.20
C GLU A 38 -17.40 12.60 17.99
N ALA A 39 -18.69 12.35 18.16
CA ALA A 39 -19.70 12.55 17.12
C ALA A 39 -19.77 14.01 16.65
N ARG A 40 -19.74 14.97 17.58
CA ARG A 40 -19.74 16.41 17.27
C ARG A 40 -18.45 16.82 16.55
N ALA A 41 -17.30 16.34 17.03
CA ALA A 41 -16.00 16.64 16.42
C ALA A 41 -15.91 16.12 14.97
N ARG A 42 -16.32 14.86 14.73
CA ARG A 42 -16.36 14.28 13.37
C ARG A 42 -17.27 15.08 12.43
N ARG A 43 -18.39 15.58 12.94
CA ARG A 43 -19.33 16.39 12.16
C ARG A 43 -18.80 17.80 11.87
N LEU A 44 -18.03 18.36 12.80
CA LEU A 44 -17.45 19.69 12.71
C LEU A 44 -16.33 19.79 11.65
N ARG A 45 -15.51 18.74 11.49
CA ARG A 45 -14.38 18.70 10.53
C ARG A 45 -14.71 19.24 9.13
N PRO A 46 -15.64 18.62 8.36
CA PRO A 46 -15.89 19.07 6.99
C PRO A 46 -16.62 20.42 6.92
N TYR A 47 -17.16 20.90 8.04
CA TYR A 47 -17.74 22.24 8.14
C TYR A 47 -16.63 23.29 8.26
N VAL A 48 -15.70 23.10 9.20
CA VAL A 48 -14.57 24.01 9.47
C VAL A 48 -13.57 24.00 8.33
N GLU A 49 -13.24 22.84 7.75
CA GLU A 49 -12.34 22.77 6.60
C GLU A 49 -12.81 23.66 5.45
N LYS A 50 -14.12 23.66 5.15
CA LYS A 50 -14.71 24.53 4.12
C LYS A 50 -14.71 26.02 4.50
N LEU A 51 -14.69 26.36 5.80
CA LEU A 51 -14.55 27.74 6.25
C LEU A 51 -13.10 28.20 6.07
N ILE A 52 -12.13 27.38 6.46
CA ILE A 52 -10.70 27.67 6.31
C ILE A 52 -10.32 27.79 4.82
N THR A 53 -10.81 26.90 3.95
CA THR A 53 -10.61 27.03 2.50
C THR A 53 -11.13 28.36 1.95
N LYS A 54 -12.25 28.87 2.49
CA LYS A 54 -12.76 30.20 2.13
C LYS A 54 -11.92 31.33 2.73
N GLY A 55 -11.43 31.15 3.96
CA GLY A 55 -10.46 32.04 4.60
C GLY A 55 -9.22 32.24 3.72
N LYS A 56 -8.61 31.14 3.27
CA LYS A 56 -7.44 31.15 2.37
C LYS A 56 -7.67 31.86 1.04
N ARG A 57 -8.90 31.86 0.52
CA ARG A 57 -9.25 32.58 -0.72
C ARG A 57 -9.23 34.11 -0.53
N GLY A 58 -9.47 34.61 0.67
CA GLY A 58 -9.31 36.04 1.02
C GLY A 58 -10.32 37.04 0.43
N ASP A 59 -11.16 36.65 -0.53
CA ASP A 59 -12.06 37.58 -1.23
C ASP A 59 -13.25 38.10 -0.38
N LEU A 60 -13.80 39.25 -0.78
CA LEU A 60 -14.96 39.86 -0.12
C LEU A 60 -16.19 38.93 -0.15
N HIS A 61 -16.34 38.17 -1.24
CA HIS A 61 -17.42 37.21 -1.39
C HIS A 61 -17.31 36.05 -0.37
N ALA A 62 -16.11 35.54 -0.11
CA ALA A 62 -15.83 34.53 0.90
C ALA A 62 -16.14 35.08 2.29
N ARG A 63 -15.68 36.29 2.63
CA ARG A 63 -15.99 36.95 3.92
C ARG A 63 -17.51 37.03 4.14
N ARG A 64 -18.27 37.53 3.14
CA ARG A 64 -19.75 37.57 3.18
C ARG A 64 -20.36 36.18 3.33
N THR A 65 -19.81 35.16 2.68
CA THR A 65 -20.34 33.80 2.77
C THR A 65 -20.03 33.12 4.11
N VAL A 66 -18.91 33.45 4.73
CA VAL A 66 -18.56 32.98 6.08
C VAL A 66 -19.47 33.67 7.11
N LEU A 67 -19.74 34.97 6.98
CA LEU A 67 -20.66 35.71 7.85
C LEU A 67 -22.10 35.17 7.85
N LYS A 68 -22.56 34.56 6.76
CA LYS A 68 -23.86 33.85 6.72
C LYS A 68 -23.94 32.63 7.63
N LYS A 69 -22.79 32.14 8.12
CA LYS A 69 -22.65 30.89 8.88
C LYS A 69 -22.16 31.15 10.30
N VAL A 70 -21.12 31.96 10.43
CA VAL A 70 -20.52 32.36 11.70
C VAL A 70 -20.88 33.82 11.89
N THR A 71 -21.70 34.11 12.89
CA THR A 71 -22.23 35.45 13.15
C THR A 71 -21.22 36.36 13.86
N ASP A 72 -20.27 35.78 14.60
CA ASP A 72 -19.27 36.54 15.33
C ASP A 72 -18.23 37.17 14.39
N LYS A 73 -18.15 38.51 14.43
CA LYS A 73 -17.24 39.31 13.61
C LYS A 73 -15.78 39.09 14.02
N TYR A 74 -15.50 38.87 15.31
CA TYR A 74 -14.15 38.66 15.79
C TYR A 74 -13.58 37.33 15.28
N ALA A 75 -14.36 36.26 15.38
CA ALA A 75 -13.98 34.96 14.81
C ALA A 75 -13.71 35.06 13.29
N VAL A 76 -14.52 35.83 12.54
CA VAL A 76 -14.28 36.03 11.11
C VAL A 76 -12.99 36.82 10.86
N TYR A 77 -12.75 37.90 11.58
CA TYR A 77 -11.49 38.64 11.49
C TYR A 77 -10.28 37.71 11.71
N ARG A 78 -10.29 36.96 12.81
CA ARG A 78 -9.22 36.03 13.16
C ARG A 78 -9.02 34.92 12.12
N LEU A 79 -10.10 34.39 11.55
CA LEU A 79 -10.03 33.38 10.49
C LEU A 79 -9.25 33.87 9.27
N PHE A 80 -9.50 35.11 8.83
CA PHE A 80 -8.93 35.66 7.60
C PHE A 80 -7.55 36.28 7.82
N GLU A 81 -7.33 37.02 8.91
CA GLU A 81 -6.08 37.75 9.11
C GLU A 81 -5.01 36.92 9.84
N GLU A 82 -5.39 36.10 10.83
CA GLU A 82 -4.41 35.38 11.66
C GLU A 82 -4.24 33.92 11.23
N LEU A 83 -5.33 33.22 10.94
CA LEU A 83 -5.31 31.78 10.68
C LEU A 83 -5.06 31.44 9.21
N ALA A 84 -5.65 32.17 8.27
CA ALA A 84 -5.51 31.87 6.85
C ALA A 84 -4.03 31.85 6.37
N PRO A 85 -3.17 32.81 6.76
CA PRO A 85 -1.74 32.77 6.40
C PRO A 85 -1.01 31.55 6.97
N LYS A 86 -1.34 31.12 8.19
CA LYS A 86 -0.74 29.93 8.82
C LYS A 86 -1.05 28.63 8.08
N PHE A 87 -2.13 28.59 7.31
CA PHE A 87 -2.51 27.44 6.49
C PHE A 87 -2.06 27.54 5.03
N GLU A 88 -1.29 28.57 4.68
CA GLU A 88 -0.70 28.71 3.36
C GLU A 88 0.25 27.52 3.07
N GLY A 89 0.22 27.00 1.84
CA GLY A 89 0.93 25.75 1.48
C GLY A 89 0.27 24.44 1.92
N ARG A 90 -0.66 24.43 2.89
CA ARG A 90 -1.39 23.20 3.29
C ARG A 90 -2.63 22.95 2.42
N GLU A 91 -2.62 21.88 1.63
CA GLU A 91 -3.74 21.47 0.76
C GLU A 91 -4.74 20.55 1.50
N GLY A 92 -5.45 21.10 2.49
CA GLY A 92 -6.48 20.38 3.25
C GLY A 92 -6.01 19.77 4.56
N GLY A 93 -6.93 19.14 5.30
CA GLY A 93 -6.60 18.54 6.61
C GLY A 93 -6.20 19.56 7.68
N TYR A 94 -6.92 20.68 7.78
CA TYR A 94 -6.60 21.77 8.71
C TYR A 94 -6.92 21.47 10.19
N THR A 95 -7.64 20.37 10.45
CA THR A 95 -8.09 19.98 11.80
C THR A 95 -7.61 18.58 12.14
N ARG A 96 -7.24 18.37 13.42
CA ARG A 96 -6.89 17.07 14.00
C ARG A 96 -7.91 16.72 15.09
N ILE A 97 -8.32 15.46 15.16
CA ILE A 97 -9.15 14.94 16.26
C ILE A 97 -8.30 13.97 17.07
N ILE A 98 -8.21 14.20 18.38
CA ILE A 98 -7.57 13.31 19.34
C ILE A 98 -8.65 12.78 20.27
N LYS A 99 -8.79 11.46 20.37
CA LYS A 99 -9.74 10.83 21.30
C LYS A 99 -9.27 11.03 22.73
N THR A 100 -10.20 11.21 23.65
CA THR A 100 -9.91 11.39 25.08
C THR A 100 -10.74 10.40 25.90
N THR A 101 -10.47 10.34 27.20
CA THR A 101 -11.25 9.53 28.14
C THR A 101 -12.75 9.84 28.04
N PRO A 102 -13.62 8.81 28.06
CA PRO A 102 -15.06 9.00 28.11
C PRO A 102 -15.50 9.88 29.27
N ARG A 103 -16.60 10.60 29.08
CA ARG A 103 -17.14 11.47 30.12
C ARG A 103 -17.77 10.65 31.24
N LYS A 104 -17.44 11.00 32.49
CA LYS A 104 -18.07 10.41 33.68
C LYS A 104 -19.55 10.81 33.75
N GLY A 105 -20.42 9.84 33.93
CA GLY A 105 -21.88 10.04 34.02
C GLY A 105 -22.63 9.35 32.89
N ASP A 106 -22.44 9.82 31.65
CA ASP A 106 -23.13 9.27 30.47
C ASP A 106 -22.23 8.38 29.59
N ASN A 107 -20.97 8.17 30.00
CA ASN A 107 -19.95 7.42 29.26
C ASN A 107 -19.80 7.84 27.79
N ALA A 108 -20.10 9.10 27.48
CA ALA A 108 -20.03 9.59 26.11
C ALA A 108 -18.56 9.63 25.64
N PRO A 109 -18.24 9.12 24.42
CA PRO A 109 -16.88 9.19 23.89
C PRO A 109 -16.52 10.65 23.60
N MET A 110 -15.46 11.12 24.24
CA MET A 110 -14.97 12.50 24.13
C MET A 110 -13.79 12.57 23.15
N ALA A 111 -13.64 13.73 22.53
CA ALA A 111 -12.50 14.04 21.69
C ALA A 111 -12.16 15.53 21.76
N VAL A 112 -10.87 15.83 21.63
CA VAL A 112 -10.36 17.18 21.41
C VAL A 112 -10.18 17.38 19.92
N ILE A 113 -10.77 18.43 19.37
CA ILE A 113 -10.54 18.87 17.99
C ILE A 113 -9.71 20.15 18.01
N SER A 114 -8.58 20.13 17.30
CA SER A 114 -7.63 21.24 17.24
C SER A 114 -7.26 21.61 15.80
N LEU A 115 -6.83 22.86 15.62
CA LEU A 115 -6.23 23.34 14.37
C LEU A 115 -4.78 22.87 14.24
N VAL A 116 -4.36 22.49 13.03
CA VAL A 116 -2.98 22.07 12.76
C VAL A 116 -2.18 23.29 12.31
N LEU A 117 -1.57 24.00 13.27
CA LEU A 117 -0.78 25.21 13.03
C LEU A 117 0.69 24.93 12.70
N GLU A 118 1.10 23.66 12.75
CA GLU A 118 2.44 23.23 12.37
C GLU A 118 2.70 23.59 10.89
N PRO A 119 3.80 24.31 10.58
CA PRO A 119 4.14 24.69 9.21
C PRO A 119 4.38 23.42 8.37
N VAL A 120 3.83 23.40 7.16
CA VAL A 120 4.13 22.34 6.19
C VAL A 120 5.42 22.69 5.47
N ALA A 121 6.27 21.69 5.23
CA ALA A 121 7.41 21.84 4.34
C ALA A 121 6.92 22.30 2.96
N ARG A 122 7.69 23.19 2.31
CA ARG A 122 7.32 23.74 1.00
C ARG A 122 7.16 22.62 -0.02
N LYS A 123 6.15 22.72 -0.89
CA LYS A 123 5.82 21.71 -1.90
C LYS A 123 7.01 21.35 -2.77
N GLU A 124 7.84 22.32 -3.14
CA GLU A 124 9.08 22.11 -3.92
C GLU A 124 10.07 21.16 -3.22
N ILE A 125 10.31 21.36 -1.91
CA ILE A 125 11.21 20.52 -1.12
C ILE A 125 10.67 19.09 -1.02
N VAL A 126 9.34 18.94 -0.97
CA VAL A 126 8.69 17.63 -0.95
C VAL A 126 8.77 16.95 -2.31
N GLU A 127 8.54 17.67 -3.41
CA GLU A 127 8.67 17.13 -4.77
C GLU A 127 10.12 16.72 -5.09
N ASP A 128 11.11 17.52 -4.68
CA ASP A 128 12.54 17.19 -4.83
C ASP A 128 12.92 15.96 -3.99
N ALA A 129 12.40 15.85 -2.75
CA ALA A 129 12.59 14.68 -1.91
C ALA A 129 11.92 13.42 -2.49
N VAL A 130 10.73 13.55 -3.08
CA VAL A 130 10.02 12.44 -3.73
C VAL A 130 10.70 12.04 -5.05
N ALA A 131 11.22 13.00 -5.82
CA ALA A 131 11.95 12.75 -7.05
C ALA A 131 13.30 12.07 -6.77
N THR A 132 14.04 12.52 -5.75
CA THR A 132 15.28 11.87 -5.31
C THR A 132 15.02 10.48 -4.75
N ALA A 133 13.95 10.28 -3.97
CA ALA A 133 13.55 8.95 -3.50
C ALA A 133 13.14 8.00 -4.65
N LYS A 134 12.38 8.49 -5.64
CA LYS A 134 12.03 7.71 -6.84
C LYS A 134 13.26 7.36 -7.67
N LYS A 135 14.20 8.30 -7.84
CA LYS A 135 15.44 8.08 -8.58
C LYS A 135 16.37 7.11 -7.85
N ALA A 136 16.41 7.15 -6.51
CA ALA A 136 17.13 6.17 -5.69
C ALA A 136 16.49 4.78 -5.76
N ALA A 137 15.15 4.68 -5.73
CA ALA A 137 14.44 3.41 -5.89
C ALA A 137 14.65 2.82 -7.30
N GLN A 138 14.55 3.63 -8.36
CA GLN A 138 14.83 3.17 -9.73
C GLN A 138 16.30 2.78 -9.92
N LYS A 139 17.23 3.46 -9.26
CA LYS A 139 18.65 3.11 -9.31
C LYS A 139 18.94 1.81 -8.55
N ALA A 140 18.25 1.55 -7.43
CA ALA A 140 18.35 0.28 -6.71
C ALA A 140 17.82 -0.89 -7.55
N VAL A 141 16.66 -0.73 -8.21
CA VAL A 141 16.12 -1.75 -9.12
C VAL A 141 17.05 -1.96 -10.34
N ALA A 142 17.64 -0.87 -10.87
CA ALA A 142 18.59 -0.95 -11.97
C ALA A 142 19.96 -1.53 -11.57
N ASP A 143 20.41 -1.35 -10.32
CA ASP A 143 21.62 -1.98 -9.79
C ASP A 143 21.38 -3.47 -9.47
N GLU A 144 20.16 -3.88 -9.11
CA GLU A 144 19.76 -5.29 -9.01
C GLU A 144 19.71 -5.97 -10.40
N ASP A 145 19.07 -5.36 -11.41
CA ASP A 145 19.09 -5.83 -12.81
C ASP A 145 20.51 -5.87 -13.41
N LYS A 146 21.37 -4.94 -12.98
CA LYS A 146 22.77 -4.88 -13.43
C LYS A 146 23.68 -5.82 -12.65
N ALA A 147 23.36 -6.18 -11.40
CA ALA A 147 24.02 -7.23 -10.65
C ALA A 147 23.67 -8.62 -11.22
N GLU A 148 22.42 -8.83 -11.65
CA GLU A 148 22.01 -10.03 -12.40
C GLU A 148 22.73 -10.13 -13.75
N LYS A 149 22.86 -9.01 -14.49
CA LYS A 149 23.60 -8.96 -15.76
C LYS A 149 25.12 -9.05 -15.60
N LYS A 150 25.71 -8.49 -14.53
CA LYS A 150 27.15 -8.56 -14.25
C LYS A 150 27.55 -9.93 -13.72
N ALA A 151 26.66 -10.63 -13.00
CA ALA A 151 26.81 -12.05 -12.69
C ALA A 151 26.75 -12.94 -13.96
N THR A 152 26.07 -12.50 -15.03
CA THR A 152 26.12 -13.17 -16.34
C THR A 152 27.34 -12.80 -17.18
N THR A 153 28.02 -11.66 -16.91
CA THR A 153 29.18 -11.22 -17.70
C THR A 153 30.53 -11.57 -17.05
N GLU A 154 30.66 -11.57 -15.73
CA GLU A 154 31.90 -12.03 -15.03
C GLU A 154 32.09 -13.55 -15.13
N LYS A 155 31.02 -14.32 -15.43
CA LYS A 155 31.09 -15.77 -15.67
C LYS A 155 31.54 -16.14 -17.09
N ALA A 156 31.78 -15.16 -17.97
CA ALA A 156 32.20 -15.37 -19.36
C ALA A 156 33.72 -15.30 -19.59
N GLU A 157 34.50 -14.70 -18.69
CA GLU A 157 35.98 -14.65 -18.82
C GLU A 157 36.74 -15.61 -17.89
N GLU A 158 36.07 -16.23 -16.91
CA GLU A 158 36.66 -17.25 -16.03
C GLU A 158 36.08 -18.66 -16.28
N LYS A 159 35.80 -18.98 -17.55
CA LYS A 159 35.42 -20.33 -18.00
C LYS A 159 36.19 -20.74 -19.26
N ALA A 160 37.50 -20.47 -19.26
CA ALA A 160 38.45 -21.22 -20.07
C ALA A 160 39.09 -22.40 -19.29
N ASP A 161 38.74 -22.58 -18.01
CA ASP A 161 39.14 -23.77 -17.26
C ASP A 161 38.03 -24.20 -16.28
N LYS A 162 37.51 -25.41 -16.52
CA LYS A 162 36.57 -26.21 -15.71
C LYS A 162 35.07 -26.06 -15.98
N ALA A 163 34.61 -26.96 -16.84
CA ALA A 163 33.24 -27.48 -16.93
C ALA A 163 32.84 -28.24 -15.64
N ASP A 164 31.55 -28.57 -15.53
CA ASP A 164 30.84 -29.31 -14.46
C ASP A 164 30.18 -28.49 -13.34
N LYS A 165 28.84 -28.45 -13.39
CA LYS A 165 27.98 -28.44 -12.19
C LYS A 165 26.57 -28.92 -12.55
N ALA A 166 26.35 -30.22 -12.34
CA ALA A 166 25.03 -30.81 -12.12
C ALA A 166 24.63 -30.55 -10.66
N GLU A 167 23.42 -30.06 -10.40
CA GLU A 167 22.92 -29.81 -9.03
C GLU A 167 22.13 -30.98 -8.41
N TYR A 168 22.01 -32.11 -9.12
CA TYR A 168 21.47 -33.36 -8.57
C TYR A 168 22.33 -34.54 -9.05
N ALA A 169 22.69 -35.46 -8.14
CA ALA A 169 23.52 -36.62 -8.47
C ALA A 169 22.77 -37.53 -9.47
N GLY A 170 23.32 -37.73 -10.67
CA GLY A 170 22.73 -38.60 -11.70
C GLY A 170 21.63 -37.96 -12.57
N ALA A 171 21.44 -36.64 -12.50
CA ALA A 171 20.47 -35.94 -13.32
C ALA A 171 21.14 -35.10 -14.43
N VAL A 172 20.55 -35.12 -15.62
CA VAL A 172 20.98 -34.30 -16.76
C VAL A 172 19.89 -33.27 -17.03
N ARG A 173 20.26 -31.99 -17.01
CA ARG A 173 19.39 -30.87 -17.37
C ARG A 173 19.60 -30.55 -18.85
N LEU A 174 18.51 -30.50 -19.61
CA LEU A 174 18.56 -30.08 -21.01
C LEU A 174 18.70 -28.56 -21.11
N GLU A 175 19.43 -28.10 -22.13
CA GLU A 175 19.46 -26.69 -22.51
C GLU A 175 18.08 -26.24 -23.02
N GLU A 176 17.75 -24.96 -22.81
CA GLU A 176 16.43 -24.40 -23.13
C GLU A 176 16.02 -24.68 -24.58
N GLY A 177 14.97 -25.48 -24.77
CA GLY A 177 14.34 -25.77 -26.06
C GLY A 177 14.41 -27.22 -26.55
N ALA A 178 15.12 -28.12 -25.86
CA ALA A 178 15.10 -29.55 -26.18
C ALA A 178 13.98 -30.28 -25.39
N THR A 179 13.14 -31.06 -26.08
CA THR A 179 12.00 -31.78 -25.47
C THR A 179 12.24 -33.28 -25.29
N ASP A 180 13.34 -33.80 -25.83
CA ASP A 180 13.66 -35.23 -25.87
C ASP A 180 14.78 -35.58 -24.89
N ALA A 181 14.80 -36.83 -24.43
CA ALA A 181 15.81 -37.33 -23.49
C ALA A 181 17.23 -37.03 -24.00
N PRO A 182 18.15 -36.60 -23.13
CA PRO A 182 19.53 -36.31 -23.53
C PRO A 182 20.26 -37.55 -24.05
N ASP A 183 19.99 -38.74 -23.48
CA ASP A 183 20.57 -40.03 -23.85
C ASP A 183 19.58 -41.17 -23.54
N ASP A 184 19.78 -42.36 -24.15
CA ASP A 184 18.94 -43.56 -23.96
C ASP A 184 18.92 -44.10 -22.51
N ASP A 185 19.86 -43.65 -21.68
CA ASP A 185 19.97 -44.05 -20.27
C ASP A 185 19.20 -43.12 -19.32
N HIS A 186 18.72 -41.96 -19.78
CA HIS A 186 18.01 -40.96 -18.96
C HIS A 186 16.55 -40.83 -19.39
N LEU A 187 15.77 -41.86 -19.04
CA LEU A 187 14.38 -41.98 -19.48
C LEU A 187 13.35 -41.50 -18.45
N VAL A 188 13.76 -41.08 -17.24
CA VAL A 188 12.79 -40.61 -16.23
C VAL A 188 12.65 -39.09 -16.32
N LYS A 189 11.42 -38.64 -16.59
CA LYS A 189 11.08 -37.21 -16.77
C LYS A 189 10.78 -36.54 -15.43
N GLY A 190 11.51 -35.49 -15.09
CA GLY A 190 11.33 -34.66 -13.90
C GLY A 190 10.86 -33.24 -14.24
N ASN A 191 9.96 -32.70 -13.41
CA ASN A 191 9.49 -31.31 -13.50
C ASN A 191 9.90 -30.57 -12.22
N GLU A 192 10.69 -29.49 -12.36
CA GLU A 192 11.26 -28.76 -11.21
C GLU A 192 10.18 -27.96 -10.49
N ASP A 193 9.28 -27.31 -11.24
CA ASP A 193 8.21 -26.48 -10.69
C ASP A 193 7.28 -27.24 -9.72
N SER A 194 7.01 -28.52 -10.01
CA SER A 194 6.11 -29.36 -9.22
C SER A 194 6.81 -30.43 -8.39
N MET A 195 8.14 -30.54 -8.49
CA MET A 195 8.99 -31.56 -7.84
C MET A 195 8.46 -32.98 -8.03
N LYS A 196 8.01 -33.31 -9.25
CA LYS A 196 7.43 -34.62 -9.59
C LYS A 196 8.18 -35.31 -10.72
N TYR A 197 8.27 -36.63 -10.63
CA TYR A 197 8.85 -37.46 -11.68
C TYR A 197 7.83 -38.39 -12.35
N HIS A 198 8.14 -38.79 -13.58
CA HIS A 198 7.36 -39.66 -14.45
C HIS A 198 8.26 -40.72 -15.09
N VAL A 199 7.91 -41.98 -14.90
CA VAL A 199 8.59 -43.16 -15.47
C VAL A 199 8.03 -43.45 -16.87
N PRO A 200 8.86 -43.92 -17.83
CA PRO A 200 8.40 -44.38 -19.14
C PRO A 200 7.25 -45.39 -19.02
N GLY A 201 6.17 -45.17 -19.77
CA GLY A 201 4.96 -46.02 -19.73
C GLY A 201 3.98 -45.70 -18.59
N SER A 202 4.26 -44.69 -17.75
CA SER A 202 3.26 -44.15 -16.82
C SER A 202 2.21 -43.32 -17.58
N ARG A 203 1.01 -43.20 -16.99
CA ARG A 203 -0.18 -42.59 -17.62
C ARG A 203 0.02 -41.18 -18.19
N TRP A 204 1.01 -40.44 -17.70
CA TRP A 204 1.26 -39.05 -18.07
C TRP A 204 2.64 -38.82 -18.72
N TYR A 205 3.41 -39.87 -18.96
CA TYR A 205 4.78 -39.76 -19.43
C TYR A 205 4.90 -39.02 -20.78
N ASP A 206 4.06 -39.39 -21.76
CA ASP A 206 4.12 -38.81 -23.12
C ASP A 206 3.62 -37.36 -23.19
N ALA A 207 2.69 -36.99 -22.29
CA ALA A 207 2.13 -35.65 -22.23
C ALA A 207 2.99 -34.67 -21.42
N THR A 208 3.97 -35.17 -20.66
CA THR A 208 4.79 -34.36 -19.76
C THR A 208 6.04 -33.86 -20.48
N VAL A 209 6.27 -32.54 -20.41
CA VAL A 209 7.52 -31.91 -20.81
C VAL A 209 8.43 -31.91 -19.58
N ALA A 210 9.59 -32.55 -19.71
CA ALA A 210 10.58 -32.62 -18.64
C ALA A 210 11.53 -31.43 -18.68
N GLU A 211 11.90 -30.95 -17.50
CA GLU A 211 12.94 -29.94 -17.31
C GLU A 211 14.25 -30.59 -16.85
N VAL A 212 14.14 -31.75 -16.19
CA VAL A 212 15.25 -32.57 -15.70
C VAL A 212 15.01 -34.01 -16.10
N TRP A 213 16.07 -34.70 -16.54
CA TRP A 213 16.02 -36.12 -16.85
C TRP A 213 16.88 -36.91 -15.86
N PHE A 214 16.33 -38.00 -15.34
CA PHE A 214 17.00 -38.91 -14.40
C PHE A 214 17.24 -40.27 -15.06
N ALA A 215 18.31 -40.94 -14.64
CA ALA A 215 18.61 -42.30 -15.07
C ALA A 215 17.61 -43.33 -14.51
N SER A 216 17.17 -43.14 -13.26
CA SER A 216 16.20 -44.01 -12.62
C SER A 216 15.22 -43.26 -11.71
N ALA A 217 14.14 -43.94 -11.31
CA ALA A 217 13.19 -43.39 -10.34
C ALA A 217 13.80 -43.22 -8.95
N GLU A 218 14.77 -44.08 -8.59
CA GLU A 218 15.50 -43.98 -7.31
C GLU A 218 16.37 -42.71 -7.27
N ASP A 219 16.98 -42.35 -8.39
CA ASP A 219 17.77 -41.11 -8.49
C ASP A 219 16.87 -39.86 -8.39
N ALA A 220 15.68 -39.92 -8.98
CA ALA A 220 14.69 -38.85 -8.86
C ALA A 220 14.19 -38.68 -7.41
N GLU A 221 13.93 -39.78 -6.70
CA GLU A 221 13.54 -39.74 -5.29
C GLU A 221 14.69 -39.26 -4.39
N ALA A 222 15.92 -39.68 -4.67
CA ALA A 222 17.11 -39.18 -3.98
C ALA A 222 17.33 -37.67 -4.18
N ALA A 223 16.96 -37.16 -5.35
CA ALA A 223 16.92 -35.73 -5.67
C ALA A 223 15.71 -34.99 -5.06
N GLY A 224 14.80 -35.70 -4.38
CA GLY A 224 13.65 -35.12 -3.67
C GLY A 224 12.38 -35.00 -4.52
N PHE A 225 12.32 -35.64 -5.69
CA PHE A 225 11.13 -35.65 -6.55
C PHE A 225 10.17 -36.74 -6.10
N ALA A 226 8.87 -36.42 -6.09
CA ALA A 226 7.81 -37.36 -5.72
C ALA A 226 7.17 -38.03 -6.96
N PRO A 227 6.68 -39.28 -6.86
CA PRO A 227 6.00 -39.93 -7.97
C PRO A 227 4.69 -39.20 -8.32
N ALA A 228 4.53 -38.78 -9.57
CA ALA A 228 3.29 -38.13 -10.01
C ALA A 228 2.10 -39.09 -9.88
N GLY A 229 1.08 -38.71 -9.10
CA GLY A 229 -0.10 -39.56 -8.84
C GLY A 229 0.13 -40.71 -7.85
N GLY A 230 1.29 -40.75 -7.18
CA GLY A 230 1.67 -41.80 -6.22
C GLY A 230 2.30 -43.03 -6.89
N ALA A 231 2.96 -43.89 -6.10
CA ALA A 231 3.74 -45.04 -6.60
C ALA A 231 2.93 -46.03 -7.48
N ALA A 232 1.61 -46.12 -7.27
CA ALA A 232 0.73 -46.96 -8.08
C ALA A 232 0.53 -46.43 -9.52
N ALA A 233 0.58 -45.11 -9.73
CA ALA A 233 0.40 -44.49 -11.03
C ALA A 233 1.69 -44.44 -11.88
N GLN A 234 2.83 -44.76 -11.27
CA GLN A 234 4.13 -44.91 -11.92
C GLN A 234 4.43 -46.36 -12.33
N LYS A 235 3.54 -47.31 -11.99
CA LYS A 235 3.68 -48.69 -12.45
C LYS A 235 3.36 -48.75 -13.94
N VAL A 236 4.29 -49.31 -14.69
CA VAL A 236 4.10 -49.65 -16.11
C VAL A 236 3.09 -50.78 -16.18
N GLU A 237 1.91 -50.51 -16.74
CA GLU A 237 0.99 -51.60 -17.12
C GLU A 237 1.68 -52.41 -18.22
N LYS A 238 1.84 -53.71 -17.99
CA LYS A 238 2.39 -54.66 -18.95
C LYS A 238 1.40 -54.98 -20.07
#